data_AF-A0A1S1HFI1-F1
#
_entry.id   AF-A0A1S1HFI1-F1
#
_cell.length_a   1.000
_cell.length_b   1.000
_cell.length_c   1.000
_cell.angle_alpha   90.00
_cell.angle_beta   90.00
_cell.angle_gamma   90.00
#
_symmetry.space_group_name_H-M   'P 1'
#
loop_
_entity.id
_entity.type
_entity.pdbx_description
1 polymer ?
#
loop_
_entity_poly.entity_id
_entity_poly.type
_entity_poly.pdbx_seq_one_letter_code
_entity_poly.pdbx_strand_id
1 'polypeptide(L)'
;MTDIAKIAAGLTEAQRRLVLASEPDDITGREGCGIDISGSRYRTARSLQALGVGDYTHGASIADMYWNNPFGLAVRAHLMEGR
;
A
#
# COMPACT_ATOMS: atom_id res chain seq x y z
N MET A 1 -4.82 -16.71 12.76
CA MET A 1 -4.70 -15.32 12.25
C MET A 1 -4.93 -15.36 10.76
N THR A 2 -5.78 -14.47 10.22
CA THR A 2 -5.90 -14.30 8.77
C THR A 2 -4.58 -13.77 8.20
N ASP A 3 -4.31 -14.02 6.91
CA ASP A 3 -3.11 -13.49 6.25
C ASP A 3 -3.04 -11.95 6.35
N ILE A 4 -4.20 -11.28 6.31
CA ILE A 4 -4.34 -9.83 6.51
C ILE A 4 -3.78 -9.40 7.87
N ALA A 5 -4.21 -10.04 8.98
CA ALA A 5 -3.76 -9.68 10.32
C ALA A 5 -2.25 -9.95 10.50
N LYS A 6 -1.75 -11.04 9.91
CA LYS A 6 -0.31 -11.37 9.93
C LYS A 6 0.53 -10.33 9.20
N ILE A 7 0.11 -9.94 7.99
CA ILE A 7 0.80 -8.91 7.21
C ILE A 7 0.75 -7.57 7.95
N ALA A 8 -0.44 -7.14 8.39
CA ALA A 8 -0.63 -5.88 9.11
C ALA A 8 0.25 -5.78 10.36
N ALA A 9 0.32 -6.85 11.18
CA ALA A 9 1.17 -6.89 12.37
C ALA A 9 2.67 -6.76 12.03
N GLY A 10 3.10 -7.36 10.91
CA GLY A 10 4.49 -7.37 10.47
C GLY A 10 4.95 -6.11 9.73
N LEU A 11 4.04 -5.19 9.36
CA LEU A 11 4.42 -3.96 8.68
C LEU A 11 5.19 -3.01 9.60
N THR A 12 6.30 -2.49 9.08
CA THR A 12 7.02 -1.35 9.66
C THR A 12 6.17 -0.07 9.60
N GLU A 13 6.51 0.93 10.42
CA GLU A 13 5.83 2.23 10.41
C GLU A 13 5.82 2.90 9.03
N ALA A 14 6.92 2.83 8.28
CA ALA A 14 6.98 3.40 6.94
C ALA A 14 6.02 2.70 5.96
N GLN A 15 5.95 1.37 6.03
CA GLN A 15 5.01 0.57 5.24
C GLN A 15 3.57 0.86 5.61
N ARG A 16 3.25 0.89 6.92
CA ARG A 16 1.90 1.24 7.41
C ARG A 16 1.46 2.60 6.89
N ARG A 17 2.33 3.62 6.96
CA ARG A 17 2.02 4.96 6.46
C ARG A 17 1.70 4.97 4.96
N LEU A 18 2.46 4.22 4.16
CA LEU A 18 2.25 4.18 2.71
C LEU A 18 0.97 3.41 2.33
N VAL A 19 0.69 2.29 3.01
CA VAL A 19 -0.57 1.53 2.85
C VAL A 19 -1.78 2.36 3.28
N LEU A 20 -1.70 3.09 4.40
CA LEU A 20 -2.80 3.94 4.86
C LEU A 20 -3.06 5.13 3.91
N ALA A 21 -2.00 5.69 3.33
CA ALA A 21 -2.10 6.82 2.41
C ALA A 21 -2.80 6.48 1.09
N SER A 22 -2.64 5.26 0.57
CA SER A 22 -3.30 4.82 -0.66
C SER A 22 -4.74 4.37 -0.38
N GLU A 23 -5.67 5.32 -0.41
CA GLU A 23 -7.10 5.11 -0.16
C GLU A 23 -7.76 4.32 -1.29
N PRO A 24 -8.87 3.60 -1.08
CA PRO A 24 -9.60 2.98 -2.19
C PRO A 24 -10.08 4.01 -3.21
N ASP A 25 -10.13 3.63 -4.49
CA ASP A 25 -10.69 4.44 -5.56
C ASP A 25 -12.22 4.59 -5.42
N ASP A 26 -12.75 5.78 -5.74
CA ASP A 26 -14.18 6.08 -5.59
C ASP A 26 -15.08 5.40 -6.64
N ILE A 27 -14.49 4.80 -7.68
CA ILE A 27 -15.24 4.23 -8.82
C ILE A 27 -15.57 2.76 -8.56
N THR A 28 -14.57 1.99 -8.14
CA THR A 28 -14.64 0.53 -8.00
C THR A 28 -14.33 0.06 -6.58
N GLY A 29 -13.55 0.84 -5.81
CA GLY A 29 -13.04 0.48 -4.50
C GLY A 29 -12.13 -0.75 -4.50
N ARG A 30 -11.59 -1.13 -5.67
CA ARG A 30 -10.77 -2.34 -5.86
C ARG A 30 -9.29 -2.03 -5.94
N GLU A 31 -8.93 -0.81 -6.30
CA GLU A 31 -7.56 -0.35 -6.36
C GLU A 31 -7.39 0.85 -5.44
N GLY A 32 -6.17 1.04 -4.94
CA GLY A 32 -5.83 2.23 -4.18
C GLY A 32 -5.60 3.40 -5.12
N CYS A 33 -5.87 4.62 -4.67
CA CYS A 33 -5.41 5.85 -5.29
C CYS A 33 -3.89 5.91 -5.23
N GLY A 34 -3.29 6.35 -6.34
CA GLY A 34 -1.85 6.44 -6.48
C GLY A 34 -1.26 7.47 -5.53
N ILE A 35 -0.19 7.08 -4.84
CA ILE A 35 0.57 7.96 -3.95
C ILE A 35 1.96 8.16 -4.51
N ASP A 36 2.34 9.42 -4.72
CA ASP A 36 3.67 9.77 -5.18
C ASP A 36 4.75 9.20 -4.25
N ILE A 37 5.71 8.50 -4.85
CA ILE A 37 6.86 7.94 -4.17
C ILE A 37 8.15 8.56 -4.70
N SER A 38 9.06 8.83 -3.78
CA SER A 38 10.39 9.35 -4.09
C SER A 38 11.38 8.94 -2.99
N GLY A 39 12.66 8.92 -3.34
CA GLY A 39 13.76 8.66 -2.40
C GLY A 39 13.58 7.36 -1.60
N SER A 40 13.48 7.47 -0.28
CA SER A 40 13.34 6.30 0.60
C SER A 40 12.02 5.53 0.39
N ARG A 41 10.97 6.17 -0.14
CA ARG A 41 9.67 5.51 -0.38
C ARG A 41 9.72 4.43 -1.44
N TYR A 42 10.68 4.46 -2.38
CA TYR A 42 10.84 3.35 -3.34
C TYR A 42 11.15 2.03 -2.66
N ARG A 43 12.01 2.05 -1.62
CA ARG A 43 12.31 0.83 -0.86
C ARG A 43 11.07 0.31 -0.16
N THR A 44 10.27 1.21 0.43
CA THR A 44 9.00 0.87 1.06
C THR A 44 8.01 0.27 0.05
N ALA A 45 7.79 0.92 -1.09
CA ALA A 45 6.88 0.48 -2.13
C ALA A 45 7.29 -0.89 -2.72
N ARG A 46 8.59 -1.07 -3.01
CA ARG A 46 9.14 -2.35 -3.46
C ARG A 46 8.95 -3.46 -2.43
N SER A 47 9.16 -3.17 -1.14
CA SER A 47 8.92 -4.15 -0.09
C SER A 47 7.43 -4.50 0.05
N LEU A 48 6.53 -3.54 -0.14
CA LEU A 48 5.08 -3.79 -0.13
C LEU A 48 4.62 -4.63 -1.32
N GLN A 49 5.18 -4.39 -2.51
CA GLN A 49 4.94 -5.23 -3.68
C GLN A 49 5.43 -6.67 -3.45
N ALA A 50 6.61 -6.84 -2.84
CA ALA A 50 7.12 -8.16 -2.49
C ALA A 50 6.24 -8.91 -1.47
N LEU A 51 5.46 -8.18 -0.66
CA LEU A 51 4.45 -8.74 0.25
C LEU A 51 3.07 -8.94 -0.41
N GLY A 52 2.92 -8.58 -1.68
CA GLY A 52 1.66 -8.68 -2.42
C GLY A 52 0.61 -7.62 -2.04
N VAL A 53 1.02 -6.54 -1.36
CA VAL A 53 0.11 -5.51 -0.79
C VAL A 53 -0.24 -4.43 -1.82
N GLY A 54 0.54 -4.28 -2.88
CA GLY A 54 0.27 -3.30 -3.92
C GLY A 54 1.34 -3.26 -4.97
N ASP A 55 1.25 -2.28 -5.86
CA ASP A 55 2.15 -2.12 -7.00
C ASP A 55 2.74 -0.73 -7.03
N TYR A 56 3.87 -0.56 -7.71
CA TYR A 56 4.52 0.73 -7.86
C TYR A 56 5.19 0.88 -9.22
N THR A 57 5.34 2.12 -9.66
CA THR A 57 6.09 2.49 -10.86
C THR A 57 7.49 2.98 -10.51
N HIS A 58 8.43 2.78 -11.43
CA HIS A 58 9.77 3.36 -11.35
C HIS A 58 10.26 3.82 -12.73
N GLY A 59 10.62 5.09 -12.85
CA GLY A 59 11.00 5.71 -14.11
C GLY A 59 9.81 6.07 -15.02
N ALA A 60 8.61 6.25 -14.47
CA ALA A 60 7.47 6.71 -15.23
C ALA A 60 7.67 8.14 -15.75
N SER A 61 7.06 8.46 -16.91
CA SER A 61 7.22 9.74 -17.60
C SER A 61 6.59 10.94 -16.89
N ILE A 62 5.68 10.70 -15.95
CA ILE A 62 4.94 11.74 -15.22
C ILE A 62 5.32 11.73 -13.74
N ALA A 63 5.05 10.62 -13.06
CA ALA A 63 5.38 10.43 -11.66
C ALA A 63 5.49 8.95 -11.34
N ASP A 64 6.41 8.61 -10.43
CA ASP A 64 6.45 7.30 -9.82
C ASP A 64 5.50 7.27 -8.63
N MET A 65 4.66 6.25 -8.59
CA MET A 65 3.60 6.15 -7.59
C MET A 65 3.50 4.73 -7.04
N TYR A 66 2.78 4.60 -5.94
CA TYR A 66 2.37 3.34 -5.33
C TYR A 66 0.84 3.28 -5.22
N TRP A 67 0.26 2.11 -5.47
CA TRP A 67 -1.17 1.84 -5.33
C TRP A 67 -1.38 0.58 -4.50
N ASN A 68 -2.28 0.62 -3.52
CA ASN A 68 -2.79 -0.61 -2.92
C ASN A 68 -3.52 -1.44 -3.99
N ASN A 69 -3.37 -2.75 -3.95
CA ASN A 69 -4.25 -3.66 -4.70
C ASN A 69 -5.43 -4.10 -3.78
N PRO A 70 -6.36 -4.98 -4.22
CA PRO A 70 -7.46 -5.42 -3.37
C PRO A 70 -7.02 -6.01 -2.02
N PHE A 71 -5.91 -6.76 -2.01
CA PHE A 71 -5.36 -7.30 -0.77
C PHE A 71 -4.79 -6.20 0.13
N GLY A 72 -4.10 -5.21 -0.43
CA GLY A 72 -3.61 -4.05 0.31
C GLY A 72 -4.71 -3.19 0.91
N LEU A 73 -5.83 -3.02 0.21
CA LEU A 73 -7.00 -2.32 0.74
C LEU A 73 -7.61 -3.06 1.94
N ALA A 74 -7.64 -4.40 1.91
CA ALA A 74 -8.07 -5.20 3.06
C ALA A 74 -7.10 -5.07 4.26
N VAL A 75 -5.78 -5.03 3.99
CA VAL A 75 -4.76 -4.73 5.02
C VAL A 75 -4.95 -3.32 5.59
N ARG A 76 -5.21 -2.32 4.75
CA ARG A 76 -5.51 -0.94 5.16
C ARG A 76 -6.73 -0.89 6.09
N ALA A 77 -7.83 -1.54 5.70
CA ALA A 77 -9.05 -1.57 6.50
C ALA A 77 -8.79 -2.14 7.91
N HIS A 78 -8.08 -3.28 7.99
CA HIS A 78 -7.72 -3.89 9.27
C HIS A 78 -6.84 -2.97 10.15
N LEU A 79 -5.91 -2.22 9.54
CA LEU A 79 -5.08 -1.25 10.26
C LEU A 79 -5.88 -0.05 10.80
N MET A 80 -7.02 0.29 10.17
CA MET A 80 -7.89 1.39 10.61
C MET A 80 -8.84 0.95 11.73
N GLU A 81 -9.33 -0.29 11.70
CA GLU A 81 -10.22 -0.85 12.73
C GLU A 81 -9.53 -1.06 14.08
N GLY A 82 -8.22 -1.30 14.07
CA GLY A 82 -7.40 -1.48 15.29
C GLY A 82 -6.87 -0.18 15.92
N ARG A 83 -7.42 0.98 15.55
CA ARG A 83 -7.05 2.29 16.11
C ARG A 83 -7.91 2.69 17.31
#